data_AF-A0A1V4URQ4-F1
#
_entry.id   AF-A0A1V4URQ4-F1
#
_cell.length_a   1.000
_cell.length_b   1.000
_cell.length_c   1.000
_cell.angle_alpha   90.00
_cell.angle_beta   90.00
_cell.angle_gamma   90.00
#
_symmetry.space_group_name_H-M   'P 1'
#
loop_
_entity.id
_entity.type
_entity.pdbx_description
1 polymer ?
#
loop_
_entity_poly.entity_id
_entity_poly.type
_entity_poly.pdbx_seq_one_letter_code
_entity_poly.pdbx_strand_id
1 'polypeptide(L)'
;MPGMCDGEAMGDKWMRHSLTSRESMTGAIELIVESHRFCGILLPGRCDEKMPGMRMEAARCNIPANAVTGEANIPGSQECRDFLPIVLFDDVGTRASGSLSEKDLVVPECAAGVV
;
A
#
# COMPACT_ATOMS: atom_id res chain seq x y z
N MET A 1 -2.74 12.35 1.17
CA MET A 1 -2.57 12.22 2.63
C MET A 1 -1.46 11.24 2.93
N PRO A 2 -0.62 11.48 3.97
CA PRO A 2 0.41 10.55 4.37
C PRO A 2 -0.22 9.25 4.84
N GLY A 3 0.26 8.12 4.33
CA GLY A 3 -0.19 6.80 4.71
C GLY A 3 0.95 5.81 4.54
N MET A 4 0.99 4.81 5.41
CA MET A 4 2.05 3.80 5.44
C MET A 4 1.97 2.89 4.21
N CYS A 5 3.09 2.25 3.85
CA CYS A 5 3.14 1.18 2.87
C CYS A 5 3.39 -0.12 3.62
N ASP A 6 2.42 -1.03 3.60
CA ASP A 6 2.53 -2.33 4.26
C ASP A 6 3.74 -3.09 3.72
N GLY A 7 3.93 -3.11 2.40
CA GLY A 7 5.05 -3.80 1.75
C GLY A 7 6.42 -3.42 2.28
N GLU A 8 6.62 -2.15 2.66
CA GLU A 8 7.88 -1.65 3.24
C GLU A 8 7.99 -1.92 4.74
N ALA A 9 6.86 -1.92 5.44
CA ALA A 9 6.81 -2.13 6.90
C ALA A 9 6.79 -3.61 7.29
N MET A 10 6.56 -4.53 6.36
CA MET A 10 6.47 -5.97 6.60
C MET A 10 7.76 -6.49 7.26
N GLY A 11 7.62 -7.12 8.42
CA GLY A 11 8.74 -7.64 9.21
C GLY A 11 9.42 -6.62 10.14
N ASP A 12 9.03 -5.34 10.08
CA ASP A 12 9.51 -4.31 11.01
C ASP A 12 8.48 -4.04 12.13
N LYS A 13 8.96 -3.55 13.28
CA LYS A 13 8.13 -3.10 14.42
C LYS A 13 7.12 -2.01 14.03
N TRP A 14 7.33 -1.30 12.91
CA TRP A 14 6.42 -0.26 12.44
C TRP A 14 5.12 -0.80 11.83
N MET A 15 5.06 -2.08 11.45
CA MET A 15 3.83 -2.71 10.93
C MET A 15 2.62 -2.54 11.87
N ARG A 16 2.84 -2.38 13.17
CA ARG A 16 1.76 -2.06 14.13
C ARG A 16 0.99 -0.76 13.81
N HIS A 17 1.58 0.15 13.04
CA HIS A 17 0.99 1.44 12.69
C HIS A 17 0.13 1.39 11.43
N SER A 18 0.09 0.25 10.72
CA SER A 18 -0.67 0.05 9.49
C SER A 18 -2.13 0.43 9.72
N LEU A 19 -2.85 -0.38 10.49
CA LEU A 19 -4.30 -0.20 10.67
C LEU A 19 -4.66 1.16 11.28
N THR A 20 -3.79 1.70 12.14
CA THR A 20 -3.98 3.03 12.73
C THR A 20 -3.82 4.15 11.70
N SER A 21 -2.96 3.97 10.69
CA SER A 21 -2.75 4.94 9.61
C SER A 21 -4.05 5.24 8.86
N ARG A 22 -4.94 4.25 8.70
CA ARG A 22 -6.26 4.39 8.09
C ARG A 22 -7.09 5.48 8.78
N GLU A 23 -7.30 5.36 10.08
CA GLU A 23 -8.11 6.32 10.85
C GLU A 23 -7.46 7.71 10.89
N SER A 24 -6.12 7.74 10.98
CA SER A 24 -5.38 9.00 10.95
C SER A 24 -5.55 9.75 9.62
N MET A 25 -5.61 9.03 8.50
CA MET A 25 -5.86 9.63 7.18
C MET A 25 -7.29 10.14 7.07
N THR A 26 -8.28 9.34 7.47
CA THR A 26 -9.70 9.70 7.44
C THR A 26 -9.95 11.01 8.20
N GLY A 27 -9.51 11.09 9.47
CA GLY A 27 -9.70 12.30 10.27
C GLY A 27 -8.99 13.53 9.72
N ALA A 28 -7.86 13.36 9.03
CA ALA A 28 -7.20 14.47 8.36
C ALA A 28 -7.98 14.99 7.14
N ILE A 29 -8.66 14.10 6.40
CA ILE A 29 -9.47 14.49 5.25
C ILE A 29 -10.75 15.18 5.72
N GLU A 30 -11.42 14.60 6.72
CA GLU A 30 -12.64 15.14 7.36
C GLU A 30 -12.42 16.60 7.78
N LEU A 31 -11.31 16.86 8.48
CA LEU A 31 -10.95 18.20 8.92
C LEU A 31 -10.82 19.21 7.76
N ILE A 32 -10.22 18.81 6.64
CA ILE A 32 -10.04 19.70 5.49
C ILE A 32 -11.38 19.93 4.79
N VAL A 33 -12.18 18.88 4.59
CA VAL A 33 -13.48 18.95 3.90
C VAL A 33 -14.44 19.86 4.66
N GLU A 34 -14.55 19.69 5.97
CA GLU A 34 -15.42 20.51 6.81
C GLU A 34 -14.96 21.97 6.88
N SER A 35 -13.65 22.19 7.02
CA SER A 35 -13.08 23.55 7.13
C SER A 35 -13.27 24.37 5.86
N HIS A 36 -13.16 23.74 4.69
CA HIS A 36 -13.25 24.43 3.39
C HIS A 36 -14.64 24.37 2.77
N ARG A 37 -15.58 23.65 3.38
CA ARG A 37 -16.96 23.50 2.89
C ARG A 37 -17.01 23.03 1.44
N PHE A 38 -16.24 22.00 1.11
CA PHE A 38 -16.26 21.44 -0.25
C PHE A 38 -17.65 20.88 -0.60
N CYS A 39 -18.07 21.09 -1.84
CA CYS A 39 -19.31 20.53 -2.39
C CYS A 39 -19.13 19.12 -2.97
N GLY A 40 -17.89 18.62 -3.03
CA GLY A 40 -17.58 17.26 -3.42
C GLY A 40 -16.08 16.97 -3.28
N ILE A 41 -15.70 15.70 -3.31
CA ILE A 41 -14.32 15.28 -3.10
C ILE A 41 -13.91 14.08 -3.96
N LEU A 42 -12.67 14.13 -4.47
CA LEU A 42 -11.99 13.01 -5.11
C LEU A 42 -10.97 12.43 -4.13
N LEU A 43 -11.01 11.11 -3.93
CA LEU A 43 -10.24 10.43 -2.90
C LEU A 43 -9.36 9.34 -3.54
N PRO A 44 -8.14 9.67 -4.01
CA PRO A 44 -7.25 8.69 -4.61
C PRO A 44 -6.61 7.78 -3.56
N GLY A 45 -6.61 6.47 -3.80
CA GLY A 45 -6.00 5.46 -2.95
C GLY A 45 -5.43 4.29 -3.76
N ARG A 46 -4.50 3.52 -3.18
CA ARG A 46 -3.87 2.38 -3.86
C ARG A 46 -3.43 1.29 -2.89
N CYS A 47 -2.73 1.67 -1.83
CA CYS A 47 -2.28 0.74 -0.79
C CYS A 47 -3.48 0.21 0.01
N ASP A 48 -3.31 -0.98 0.62
CA ASP A 48 -4.36 -1.77 1.27
C ASP A 48 -5.26 -0.90 2.16
N GLU A 49 -4.66 -0.11 3.05
CA GLU A 49 -5.39 0.67 4.05
C GLU A 49 -5.86 2.05 3.56
N LYS A 50 -5.29 2.53 2.46
CA LYS A 50 -5.66 3.83 1.89
C LYS A 50 -7.06 3.76 1.30
N MET A 51 -7.36 2.72 0.51
CA MET A 51 -8.67 2.55 -0.12
C MET A 51 -9.86 2.49 0.86
N PRO A 52 -9.84 1.69 1.94
CA PRO A 52 -10.90 1.69 2.93
C PRO A 52 -10.97 3.03 3.68
N GLY A 53 -9.84 3.68 3.99
CA GLY A 53 -9.85 5.03 4.58
C GLY A 53 -10.58 6.05 3.71
N MET A 54 -10.29 6.08 2.41
CA MET A 54 -11.00 6.93 1.44
C MET A 54 -12.50 6.62 1.37
N ARG A 55 -12.87 5.34 1.37
CA ARG A 55 -14.30 4.95 1.34
C ARG A 55 -15.04 5.26 2.64
N MET A 56 -14.36 5.12 3.79
CA MET A 56 -14.90 5.53 5.08
C MET A 56 -15.17 7.04 5.09
N GLU A 57 -14.23 7.83 4.56
CA GLU A 57 -14.38 9.27 4.50
C GLU A 57 -15.51 9.72 3.56
N ALA A 58 -15.60 9.10 2.38
CA ALA A 58 -16.71 9.34 1.46
C ALA A 58 -18.08 9.12 2.13
N ALA A 59 -18.19 8.10 2.99
CA ALA A 59 -19.41 7.81 3.73
C ALA A 59 -19.66 8.82 4.87
N ARG A 60 -18.61 9.32 5.53
CA ARG A 60 -18.72 10.29 6.65
C ARG A 60 -19.12 11.69 6.18
N CYS A 61 -18.45 12.21 5.16
CA CYS A 61 -18.68 13.58 4.68
C CYS A 61 -20.06 13.77 4.05
N ASN A 62 -20.69 12.72 3.54
CA ASN A 62 -22.04 12.76 2.97
C ASN A 62 -22.24 13.86 1.90
N ILE A 63 -21.20 14.11 1.12
CA ILE A 63 -21.19 14.98 -0.07
C ILE A 63 -20.85 14.13 -1.30
N PRO A 64 -21.11 14.60 -2.53
CA PRO A 64 -20.63 13.94 -3.74
C PRO A 64 -19.15 13.54 -3.66
N ALA A 65 -18.87 12.25 -3.57
CA ALA A 65 -17.52 11.73 -3.34
C ALA A 65 -17.21 10.57 -4.28
N ASN A 66 -15.97 10.50 -4.76
CA ASN A 66 -15.48 9.37 -5.57
C ASN A 66 -14.13 8.88 -5.06
N ALA A 67 -14.07 7.63 -4.62
CA ALA A 67 -12.84 6.95 -4.21
C ALA A 67 -12.21 6.25 -5.41
N VAL A 68 -11.08 6.78 -5.88
CA VAL A 68 -10.40 6.31 -7.09
C VAL A 68 -9.25 5.40 -6.72
N THR A 69 -9.30 4.16 -7.20
CA THR A 69 -8.21 3.20 -7.05
C THR A 69 -7.13 3.46 -8.10
N GLY A 70 -5.87 3.47 -7.68
CA GLY A 70 -4.73 3.40 -8.59
C GLY A 70 -4.62 2.03 -9.27
N GLU A 71 -3.81 1.96 -10.31
CA GLU A 71 -3.59 0.71 -11.06
C GLU A 71 -2.71 -0.27 -10.28
N ALA A 72 -2.83 -1.56 -10.60
CA ALA A 72 -1.98 -2.61 -10.05
C ALA A 72 -0.52 -2.40 -10.50
N ASN A 73 0.44 -2.84 -9.68
CA ASN A 73 1.85 -2.85 -10.09
C ASN A 73 2.02 -3.84 -11.25
N ILE A 74 2.80 -3.42 -12.24
CA ILE A 74 3.30 -4.34 -13.27
C ILE A 74 4.37 -5.22 -12.59
N PRO A 75 4.33 -6.55 -12.73
CA PRO A 75 5.36 -7.41 -12.16
C PRO A 75 6.74 -7.02 -12.69
N GLY A 76 7.76 -7.05 -11.82
CA GLY A 76 9.13 -7.02 -12.29
C GLY A 76 9.44 -8.33 -13.03
N SER A 77 10.33 -8.32 -14.02
CA SER A 77 10.73 -9.56 -14.71
C SER A 77 12.24 -9.59 -14.87
N GLN A 78 12.88 -10.68 -14.44
CA GLN A 78 14.31 -10.91 -14.59
C GLN A 78 14.54 -12.39 -14.87
N GLU A 79 15.38 -12.70 -15.86
CA GLU A 79 15.72 -14.08 -16.26
C GLU A 79 14.49 -14.98 -16.50
N CYS A 80 13.46 -14.43 -17.16
CA CYS A 80 12.18 -15.11 -17.45
C CYS A 80 11.38 -15.54 -16.20
N ARG A 81 11.69 -14.97 -15.03
CA ARG A 81 10.92 -15.10 -13.80
C ARG A 81 10.23 -13.77 -13.49
N ASP A 82 8.93 -13.85 -13.22
CA ASP A 82 8.17 -12.71 -12.74
C ASP A 82 8.34 -12.54 -11.23
N PHE A 83 8.53 -11.30 -10.80
CA PHE A 83 8.77 -10.91 -9.43
C PHE A 83 7.64 -10.01 -8.93
N LEU A 84 7.04 -10.47 -7.85
CA LEU A 84 6.08 -9.75 -7.03
C LEU A 84 6.63 -9.72 -5.59
N PRO A 85 6.18 -8.79 -4.74
CA PRO A 85 6.60 -8.76 -3.33
C PRO A 85 6.41 -10.10 -2.61
N ILE A 86 5.35 -10.85 -2.94
CA ILE A 86 5.10 -12.19 -2.36
C ILE A 86 6.19 -13.20 -2.71
N VAL A 87 6.73 -13.14 -3.93
CA VAL A 87 7.79 -14.04 -4.40
C VAL A 87 9.07 -13.82 -3.60
N LEU A 88 9.37 -12.57 -3.25
CA LEU A 88 10.50 -12.24 -2.38
C LEU A 88 10.33 -12.84 -0.97
N PHE A 89 9.12 -12.74 -0.39
CA PHE A 89 8.84 -13.33 0.92
C PHE A 89 8.96 -14.86 0.90
N ASP A 90 8.51 -15.51 -0.17
CA ASP A 90 8.64 -16.96 -0.37
C ASP A 90 10.10 -17.38 -0.55
N ASP A 91 10.91 -16.62 -1.29
CA ASP A 91 12.34 -16.89 -1.48
C ASP A 91 13.11 -16.76 -0.16
N VAL A 92 12.79 -15.75 0.66
CA VAL A 92 13.34 -15.61 2.01
C VAL A 92 12.97 -16.83 2.88
N GLY A 93 11.73 -17.31 2.79
CA GLY A 93 11.29 -18.53 3.49
C GLY A 93 12.02 -19.79 3.01
N THR A 94 12.16 -19.95 1.70
CA THR A 94 12.84 -21.10 1.06
C THR A 94 14.33 -21.11 1.36
N ARG A 95 14.94 -19.93 1.48
CA ARG A 95 16.31 -19.79 1.98
C ARG A 95 16.40 -20.16 3.46
N ALA A 96 15.48 -19.70 4.29
CA ALA A 96 15.47 -20.02 5.71
C ALA A 96 15.32 -21.54 5.97
N SER A 97 14.66 -22.28 5.08
CA SER A 97 14.57 -23.75 5.13
C SER A 97 15.80 -24.47 4.58
N GLY A 98 16.81 -23.75 4.07
CA GLY A 98 18.03 -24.29 3.49
C GLY A 98 17.89 -24.79 2.05
N SER A 99 16.74 -24.55 1.41
CA SER A 99 16.44 -25.03 0.05
C SER A 99 16.82 -24.01 -1.05
N LEU A 100 17.30 -22.82 -0.68
CA LEU A 100 17.77 -21.77 -1.59
C LEU A 100 19.15 -21.27 -1.12
N SER A 101 20.09 -21.09 -2.05
CA SER A 101 21.40 -20.52 -1.72
C SER A 101 21.33 -18.99 -1.63
N GLU A 102 22.30 -18.37 -0.94
CA GLU A 102 22.40 -16.92 -0.83
C GLU A 102 22.58 -16.21 -2.17
N LYS A 103 23.27 -16.86 -3.11
CA LYS A 103 23.53 -16.30 -4.44
C LYS A 103 22.28 -16.31 -5.33
N ASP A 104 21.35 -17.22 -5.03
CA ASP A 104 20.09 -17.37 -5.77
C ASP A 104 18.97 -16.50 -5.17
N LEU A 105 19.20 -15.88 -4.00
CA LEU A 105 18.30 -14.87 -3.45
C LEU A 105 18.51 -13.55 -4.19
N VAL A 106 17.81 -13.40 -5.31
CA VAL A 106 17.79 -12.16 -6.09
C VAL A 106 16.72 -11.24 -5.53
N VAL A 107 17.10 -10.02 -5.15
CA VAL A 107 16.17 -8.91 -4.91
C VAL A 107 16.23 -8.03 -6.16
N PRO A 108 15.30 -8.16 -7.11
CA PRO A 108 15.35 -7.34 -8.30
C PRO A 108 15.09 -5.89 -7.91
N GLU A 109 15.97 -4.98 -8.32
CA GLU A 109 15.74 -3.54 -8.22
C GLU A 109 14.43 -3.13 -8.95
N CYS A 110 14.03 -3.92 -9.96
CA CYS A 110 12.77 -3.75 -10.71
C CYS A 110 11.52 -4.34 -10.03
N ALA A 111 11.65 -5.16 -8.97
CA ALA A 111 10.49 -5.60 -8.18
C ALA A 111 9.93 -4.46 -7.30
N ALA A 112 10.72 -3.41 -7.10
CA ALA A 112 10.31 -2.11 -6.55
C ALA A 112 9.65 -1.18 -7.61
N GLY A 113 9.28 -1.72 -8.78
CA GLY A 113 8.69 -0.99 -9.89
C GLY A 113 7.43 -0.23 -9.50
N VAL A 114 7.56 1.11 -9.53
CA VAL A 114 6.56 2.18 -9.33
C VAL A 114 6.32 2.56 -7.87
N VAL A 115 7.26 3.33 -7.32
CA VAL A 115 6.94 4.46 -6.41
C VAL A 115 6.09 5.47 -7.19
#